data_AF-A0A6N7L204-F1
#
_entry.id   AF-A0A6N7L204-F1
#
_cell.length_a   1.000
_cell.length_b   1.000
_cell.length_c   1.000
_cell.angle_alpha   90.00
_cell.angle_beta   90.00
_cell.angle_gamma   90.00
#
_symmetry.space_group_name_H-M   'P 1'
#
loop_
_entity.id
_entity.type
_entity.pdbx_description
1 polymer ?
#
loop_
_entity_poly.entity_id
_entity_poly.type
_entity_poly.pdbx_seq_one_letter_code
_entity_poly.pdbx_strand_id
1 'polypeptide(L)'
;MTSMTDSHEGQNTAPTINHQLITGLEGQYEAKVLALVIRDLSTVAPAAGESVVMKLVAEVWKQAADHIEKAATTWTHISWFIQDAISRFVQPAAQPQTAGC
;
A
#
# COMPACT_ATOMS: atom_id res chain seq x y z
N MET A 1 -20.78 38.38 31.58
CA MET A 1 -20.78 36.90 31.74
C MET A 1 -20.71 36.29 30.36
N THR A 2 -19.57 35.62 30.12
CA THR A 2 -19.35 34.47 29.22
C THR A 2 -19.75 34.56 27.74
N SER A 3 -18.72 34.73 26.91
CA SER A 3 -18.66 34.26 25.52
C SER A 3 -19.11 32.79 25.42
N MET A 4 -19.94 32.48 24.43
CA MET A 4 -20.08 31.12 23.92
C MET A 4 -19.82 31.14 22.42
N THR A 5 -18.53 31.02 22.09
CA THR A 5 -18.06 30.52 20.81
C THR A 5 -18.23 28.99 20.90
N ASP A 6 -19.33 28.44 20.38
CA ASP A 6 -19.39 26.98 20.16
C ASP A 6 -18.73 26.72 18.80
N SER A 7 -17.43 26.47 18.88
CA SER A 7 -16.68 25.80 17.82
C SER A 7 -16.86 24.30 18.04
N HIS A 8 -17.77 23.66 17.28
CA HIS A 8 -17.74 22.21 17.15
C HIS A 8 -17.04 21.82 15.84
N GLU A 9 -15.79 21.46 16.04
CA GLU A 9 -14.81 20.99 15.08
C GLU A 9 -15.23 19.66 14.42
N GLY A 10 -14.82 19.49 13.15
CA GLY A 10 -14.11 18.29 12.73
C GLY A 10 -14.91 16.98 12.59
N GLN A 11 -15.65 16.88 11.49
CA GLN A 11 -15.80 15.69 10.64
C GLN A 11 -15.11 14.37 11.11
N ASN A 12 -15.91 13.41 11.60
CA ASN A 12 -15.59 11.97 11.60
C ASN A 12 -15.67 11.38 10.17
N THR A 13 -14.91 11.90 9.21
CA THR A 13 -14.94 11.42 7.79
C THR A 13 -13.70 10.64 7.37
N ALA A 14 -12.62 10.69 8.15
CA ALA A 14 -11.34 10.06 7.80
C ALA A 14 -11.41 8.55 7.49
N PRO A 15 -12.02 7.68 8.34
CA PRO A 15 -12.00 6.23 8.08
C PRO A 15 -12.83 5.83 6.85
N THR A 16 -13.94 6.52 6.59
CA THR A 16 -14.80 6.21 5.43
C THR A 16 -14.19 6.68 4.11
N ILE A 17 -13.55 7.85 4.09
CA ILE A 17 -12.88 8.36 2.90
C ILE A 17 -11.69 7.47 2.53
N ASN A 18 -10.87 7.08 3.50
CA ASN A 18 -9.72 6.19 3.25
C ASN A 18 -10.17 4.84 2.68
N HIS A 19 -11.27 4.28 3.19
CA HIS A 19 -11.83 3.04 2.68
C HIS A 19 -12.34 3.17 1.23
N GLN A 20 -13.01 4.28 0.88
CA GLN A 20 -13.45 4.51 -0.50
C GLN A 20 -12.27 4.68 -1.46
N LEU A 21 -11.22 5.37 -1.02
CA LEU A 21 -10.04 5.60 -1.85
C LEU A 21 -9.25 4.31 -2.09
N ILE A 22 -9.08 3.45 -1.07
CA ILE A 22 -8.38 2.17 -1.27
C ILE A 22 -9.18 1.23 -2.17
N THR A 23 -10.50 1.11 -2.00
CA THR A 23 -11.36 0.34 -2.91
C THR A 23 -11.30 0.88 -4.34
N GLY A 24 -11.19 2.20 -4.51
CA GLY A 24 -10.99 2.83 -5.81
C GLY A 24 -9.65 2.44 -6.47
N LEU A 25 -8.59 2.26 -5.69
CA LEU A 25 -7.30 1.79 -6.20
C LEU A 25 -7.32 0.29 -6.50
N GLU A 26 -7.92 -0.52 -5.64
CA GLU A 26 -8.11 -1.96 -5.86
C GLU A 26 -8.86 -2.22 -7.17
N GLY A 27 -10.02 -1.57 -7.37
CA GLY A 27 -10.79 -1.73 -8.60
C GLY A 27 -10.05 -1.30 -9.88
N GLN A 28 -9.08 -0.39 -9.78
CA GLN A 28 -8.27 0.04 -10.93
C GLN A 28 -7.06 -0.86 -11.20
N TYR A 29 -6.45 -1.42 -10.15
CA TYR A 29 -5.11 -1.97 -10.23
C TYR A 29 -4.97 -3.41 -9.73
N GLU A 30 -5.97 -4.04 -9.12
CA GLU A 30 -5.90 -5.41 -8.57
C GLU A 30 -5.26 -6.42 -9.52
N ALA A 31 -5.79 -6.55 -10.73
CA ALA A 31 -5.25 -7.48 -11.73
C ALA A 31 -3.80 -7.15 -12.12
N LYS A 32 -3.43 -5.86 -12.16
CA LYS A 32 -2.07 -5.43 -12.48
C LYS A 32 -1.10 -5.69 -11.32
N VAL A 33 -1.53 -5.48 -10.08
CA VAL A 33 -0.75 -5.79 -8.88
C VAL A 33 -0.47 -7.28 -8.83
N LEU A 34 -1.49 -8.12 -8.99
CA LEU A 34 -1.32 -9.57 -9.00
C LEU A 34 -0.36 -10.03 -10.11
N ALA A 35 -0.57 -9.56 -11.34
CA ALA A 35 0.28 -9.93 -12.47
C ALA A 35 1.75 -9.50 -12.27
N LEU A 36 1.97 -8.30 -11.72
CA LEU A 36 3.31 -7.77 -11.49
C LEU A 36 4.02 -8.52 -10.36
N VAL A 37 3.33 -8.80 -9.26
CA VAL A 37 3.86 -9.61 -8.16
C VAL A 37 4.27 -10.99 -8.65
N ILE A 38 3.41 -11.68 -9.42
CA ILE A 38 3.74 -13.00 -9.99
C ILE A 38 4.97 -12.91 -10.89
N ARG A 39 4.99 -11.94 -11.82
CA ARG A 39 6.09 -11.79 -12.77
C ARG A 39 7.42 -11.55 -12.06
N ASP A 40 7.46 -10.57 -11.17
CA ASP A 40 8.70 -10.14 -10.52
C ASP A 40 9.16 -11.20 -9.49
N LEU A 41 8.23 -11.79 -8.72
CA LEU A 41 8.54 -12.88 -7.79
C LEU A 41 9.07 -14.12 -8.51
N SER A 42 8.50 -14.49 -9.66
CA SER A 42 8.95 -15.67 -10.42
C SER A 42 10.40 -15.56 -10.88
N THR A 43 10.91 -14.34 -11.05
CA THR A 43 12.29 -14.09 -11.47
C THR A 43 13.29 -14.31 -10.33
N VAL A 44 12.89 -14.02 -9.09
CA VAL A 44 13.80 -14.00 -7.92
C VAL A 44 13.55 -15.14 -6.92
N ALA A 45 12.34 -15.71 -6.91
CA ALA A 45 11.92 -16.80 -6.05
C ALA A 45 10.93 -17.73 -6.79
N PRO A 46 11.36 -18.46 -7.84
CA PRO A 46 10.49 -19.29 -8.67
C PRO A 46 9.80 -20.45 -7.93
N ALA A 47 10.30 -20.83 -6.75
CA ALA A 47 9.69 -21.84 -5.90
C ALA A 47 8.61 -21.26 -4.94
N ALA A 48 8.37 -19.94 -4.98
CA ALA A 48 7.34 -19.32 -4.17
C ALA A 48 5.94 -19.74 -4.64
N GLY A 49 5.16 -20.32 -3.73
CA GLY A 49 3.80 -20.74 -4.00
C GLY A 49 2.79 -19.59 -3.94
N GLU A 50 1.55 -19.91 -4.32
CA GLU A 50 0.41 -18.97 -4.29
C GLU A 50 0.23 -18.27 -2.94
N SER A 51 0.47 -18.96 -1.82
CA SER A 51 0.36 -18.37 -0.48
C SER A 51 1.37 -17.24 -0.24
N VAL A 52 2.54 -17.28 -0.87
CA VAL A 52 3.53 -16.19 -0.83
C VAL A 52 3.06 -15.03 -1.69
N VAL A 53 2.57 -15.30 -2.90
CA VAL A 53 2.02 -14.28 -3.79
C VAL A 53 0.91 -13.49 -3.09
N MET A 54 -0.06 -14.19 -2.49
CA MET A 54 -1.17 -13.54 -1.78
C MET A 54 -0.70 -12.72 -0.57
N LYS A 55 0.34 -13.18 0.15
CA LYS A 55 0.95 -12.39 1.24
C LYS A 55 1.58 -11.09 0.74
N LEU A 56 2.29 -11.15 -0.38
CA LEU A 56 2.92 -9.97 -0.98
C LEU A 56 1.88 -8.99 -1.50
N VAL A 57 0.82 -9.49 -2.16
CA VAL A 57 -0.31 -8.65 -2.60
C VAL A 57 -0.98 -7.96 -1.41
N ALA A 58 -1.22 -8.69 -0.31
CA ALA A 58 -1.79 -8.10 0.91
C ALA A 58 -0.89 -7.02 1.52
N GLU A 59 0.43 -7.24 1.52
CA GLU A 59 1.39 -6.24 2.01
C GLU A 59 1.40 -4.98 1.13
N VAL A 60 1.32 -5.12 -0.19
CA VAL A 60 1.22 -3.99 -1.12
C VAL A 60 -0.02 -3.13 -0.83
N TRP A 61 -1.18 -3.76 -0.62
CA TRP A 61 -2.41 -3.04 -0.30
C TRP A 61 -2.38 -2.38 1.07
N LYS A 62 -1.74 -3.02 2.05
CA LYS A 62 -1.48 -2.41 3.35
C LYS A 62 -0.61 -1.16 3.22
N GLN A 63 0.50 -1.22 2.48
CA GLN A 63 1.34 -0.04 2.23
C GLN A 63 0.58 1.07 1.50
N ALA A 64 -0.27 0.72 0.53
CA ALA A 64 -1.11 1.68 -0.17
C ALA A 64 -2.12 2.36 0.77
N ALA A 65 -2.75 1.60 1.67
CA ALA A 65 -3.65 2.12 2.70
C ALA A 65 -2.89 3.05 3.66
N ASP A 66 -1.72 2.64 4.17
CA ASP A 66 -0.92 3.47 5.08
C ASP A 66 -0.41 4.76 4.41
N HIS A 67 -0.14 4.72 3.11
CA HIS A 67 0.32 5.87 2.34
C HIS A 67 -0.82 6.85 2.02
N ILE A 68 -2.04 6.34 1.75
CA ILE A 68 -3.17 7.19 1.34
C ILE A 68 -3.64 8.12 2.44
N GLU A 69 -3.38 7.77 3.71
CA GLU A 69 -3.66 8.64 4.86
C GLU A 69 -2.77 9.89 4.87
N LYS A 70 -1.67 9.89 4.11
CA LYS A 70 -0.63 10.92 4.13
C LYS A 70 -0.48 11.65 2.81
N ALA A 71 -0.72 10.97 1.68
CA ALA A 71 -0.50 11.53 0.35
C ALA A 71 -1.36 10.85 -0.73
N ALA A 72 -1.52 11.53 -1.86
CA ALA A 72 -2.19 10.95 -3.02
C ALA A 72 -1.42 9.72 -3.55
N THR A 73 -2.07 8.56 -3.53
CA THR A 73 -1.50 7.30 -3.98
C THR A 73 -1.86 7.05 -5.45
N THR A 74 -0.85 6.79 -6.28
CA THR A 74 -0.99 6.51 -7.72
C THR A 74 -0.34 5.18 -8.09
N TRP A 75 -0.49 4.76 -9.35
CA TRP A 75 0.18 3.55 -9.87
C TRP A 75 1.70 3.55 -9.63
N THR A 76 2.37 4.69 -9.74
CA THR A 76 3.82 4.79 -9.47
C THR A 76 4.17 4.30 -8.07
N HIS A 77 3.40 4.74 -7.06
CA HIS A 77 3.59 4.34 -5.68
C HIS A 77 3.29 2.85 -5.48
N ILE A 78 2.18 2.35 -6.06
CA ILE A 78 1.82 0.93 -6.00
C ILE A 78 2.91 0.05 -6.61
N SER A 79 3.46 0.44 -7.78
CA SER A 79 4.54 -0.30 -8.42
C SER A 79 5.83 -0.31 -7.60
N TRP A 80 6.08 0.75 -6.83
CA TRP A 80 7.20 0.81 -5.89
C TRP A 80 6.95 -0.08 -4.66
N PHE A 81 5.74 -0.08 -4.08
CA PHE A 81 5.37 -0.98 -2.97
C PHE A 81 5.53 -2.46 -3.35
N ILE A 82 5.24 -2.82 -4.60
CA ILE A 82 5.48 -4.20 -5.11
C ILE A 82 6.96 -4.55 -5.06
N GLN A 83 7.84 -3.64 -5.50
CA GLN A 83 9.29 -3.86 -5.47
C GLN A 83 9.82 -3.92 -4.04
N ASP A 84 9.36 -3.05 -3.14
CA ASP A 84 9.73 -3.06 -1.72
C ASP A 84 9.29 -4.38 -1.05
N ALA A 85 8.04 -4.81 -1.25
CA ALA A 85 7.51 -6.04 -0.69
C ALA A 85 8.30 -7.29 -1.16
N ILE A 86 8.59 -7.38 -2.46
CA ILE A 86 9.41 -8.47 -3.01
C ILE A 86 10.84 -8.42 -2.47
N SER A 87 11.46 -7.23 -2.45
CA SER A 87 12.82 -7.06 -1.96
C SER A 87 12.96 -7.50 -0.49
N ARG A 88 12.02 -7.10 0.37
CA ARG A 88 11.99 -7.51 1.79
C ARG A 88 11.76 -9.00 1.96
N PHE A 89 10.94 -9.61 1.11
CA PHE A 89 10.71 -11.05 1.13
C PHE A 89 11.95 -11.86 0.73
N VAL A 90 12.65 -11.45 -0.32
CA VAL A 90 13.85 -12.15 -0.82
C VAL A 90 15.06 -11.92 0.09
N GLN A 91 15.18 -10.74 0.70
CA GLN A 91 16.29 -10.36 1.56
C GLN A 91 15.82 -9.97 2.97
N PRO A 92 15.34 -10.93 3.79
CA PRO A 92 14.82 -10.63 5.12
C PRO A 92 15.88 -10.14 6.13
N ALA A 93 17.18 -10.11 5.78
CA ALA A 93 18.27 -9.83 6.72
C ALA A 93 19.44 -8.96 6.20
N ALA A 94 19.34 -8.28 5.05
CA ALA A 94 20.46 -7.42 4.61
C ALA A 94 20.04 -6.16 3.85
N GLN A 95 20.49 -5.04 4.41
CA GLN A 95 20.62 -3.67 3.90
C GLN A 95 19.46 -2.67 4.09
N PRO A 96 19.77 -1.49 4.69
CA PRO A 96 18.88 -0.35 4.73
C PRO A 96 18.71 0.18 3.30
N GLN A 97 17.49 0.10 2.77
CA GLN A 97 17.18 0.74 1.50
C GLN A 97 17.16 2.24 1.75
N THR A 98 18.07 2.94 1.09
CA THR A 98 18.22 4.38 1.06
C THR A 98 16.86 5.06 0.97
N ALA A 99 16.50 5.76 2.06
CA ALA A 99 15.51 6.82 2.03
C ALA A 99 15.97 7.84 0.99
N GLY A 100 15.23 7.95 -0.12
CA GLY A 100 15.66 8.80 -1.23
C GLY A 100 14.70 8.76 -2.40
N CYS A 101 13.47 9.21 -2.16
CA CYS A 101 12.65 10.02 -3.08
C CYS A 101 11.65 10.81 -2.23
#